data_AF-M0INF3-F1
#
_entry.id   AF-M0INF3-F1
#
_cell.length_a   1.000
_cell.length_b   1.000
_cell.length_c   1.000
_cell.angle_alpha   90.00
_cell.angle_beta   90.00
_cell.angle_gamma   90.00
#
_symmetry.space_group_name_H-M   'P 1'
#
loop_
_entity.id
_entity.type
_entity.pdbx_description
1 polymer ?
#
loop_
_entity_poly.entity_id
_entity_poly.type
_entity_poly.pdbx_seq_one_letter_code
_entity_poly.pdbx_strand_id
1 'polypeptide(L)'
;MPGSPDPVLGNWLLTHVVAVVAALATVGVVYATRTRSARGYLTSLLLGAGYATATLAVWTAARLVTGAFPSGFENPVTAAGFLGLVFLLLAGFVVVAALLFARFGLVIPLIGLFGITELVWWAFLHVRGETDALGMFLIFGPLFLVLLVAVSVVEYAGRRLWSRFGNGGGSGRSTV
;
A
#
# COMPACT_ATOMS: atom_id res chain seq x y z
N MET A 1 -19.20 28.81 6.04
CA MET A 1 -18.96 27.37 5.83
C MET A 1 -17.49 27.13 6.07
N PRO A 2 -17.07 26.17 6.93
CA PRO A 2 -15.66 25.82 6.98
C PRO A 2 -15.29 25.28 5.60
N GLY A 3 -14.44 25.98 4.87
CA GLY A 3 -13.93 25.50 3.59
C GLY A 3 -13.15 24.22 3.82
N SER A 4 -13.29 23.25 2.91
CA SER A 4 -12.36 22.11 2.84
C SER A 4 -10.93 22.67 2.86
N PRO A 5 -10.03 22.09 3.67
CA PRO A 5 -8.65 22.59 3.75
C PRO A 5 -8.05 22.61 2.33
N ASP A 6 -7.44 23.74 1.94
CA ASP A 6 -6.88 23.81 0.60
C ASP A 6 -5.77 22.76 0.47
N PRO A 7 -5.78 21.95 -0.61
CA PRO A 7 -4.76 20.92 -0.83
C PRO A 7 -3.37 21.55 -0.94
N VAL A 8 -2.34 20.77 -0.61
CA VAL A 8 -0.92 21.22 -0.65
C VAL A 8 -0.54 21.78 -2.01
N LEU A 9 -1.08 21.19 -3.08
CA LEU A 9 -0.81 21.60 -4.47
C LEU A 9 -1.76 22.69 -4.99
N GLY A 10 -2.60 23.27 -4.12
CA GLY A 10 -3.61 24.27 -4.46
C GLY A 10 -4.79 23.77 -5.32
N ASN A 11 -4.68 22.56 -5.89
CA ASN A 11 -5.72 21.95 -6.73
C ASN A 11 -5.95 20.47 -6.34
N TRP A 12 -7.20 20.13 -6.07
CA TRP A 12 -7.63 18.76 -5.71
C TRP A 12 -7.32 17.74 -6.82
N LEU A 13 -7.54 18.13 -8.09
CA LEU A 13 -7.28 17.25 -9.23
C LEU A 13 -5.79 16.93 -9.34
N LEU A 14 -4.92 17.93 -9.12
CA LEU A 14 -3.48 17.76 -9.18
C LEU A 14 -2.99 16.82 -8.05
N THR A 15 -3.53 16.97 -6.84
CA THR A 15 -3.27 16.06 -5.72
C THR A 15 -3.67 14.62 -6.05
N HIS A 16 -4.85 14.42 -6.63
CA HIS A 16 -5.31 13.10 -7.03
C HIS A 16 -4.42 12.47 -8.11
N VAL A 17 -4.04 13.23 -9.15
CA VAL A 17 -3.13 12.77 -10.20
C VAL A 17 -1.79 12.34 -9.61
N VAL A 18 -1.21 13.12 -8.69
CA VAL A 18 0.06 12.75 -8.04
C VAL A 18 -0.08 11.45 -7.24
N ALA A 19 -1.17 11.27 -6.52
CA ALA A 19 -1.44 10.05 -5.77
C ALA A 19 -1.59 8.81 -6.68
N VAL A 20 -2.32 8.95 -7.79
CA VAL A 20 -2.48 7.89 -8.80
C VAL A 20 -1.13 7.53 -9.44
N VAL A 21 -0.33 8.52 -9.82
CA VAL A 21 1.01 8.30 -10.40
C VAL A 21 1.92 7.57 -9.42
N ALA A 22 1.89 7.93 -8.13
CA ALA A 22 2.66 7.25 -7.10
C ALA A 22 2.20 5.80 -6.89
N ALA A 23 0.89 5.55 -6.91
CA ALA A 23 0.31 4.22 -6.81
C ALA A 23 0.71 3.34 -8.01
N LEU A 24 0.60 3.86 -9.24
CA LEU A 24 1.05 3.17 -10.45
C LEU A 24 2.54 2.89 -10.43
N ALA A 25 3.36 3.86 -10.01
CA ALA A 25 4.81 3.67 -9.91
C ALA A 25 5.14 2.57 -8.88
N THR A 26 4.49 2.58 -7.73
CA THR A 26 4.70 1.58 -6.67
C THR A 26 4.35 0.17 -7.17
N VAL A 27 3.17 -0.01 -7.77
CA VAL A 27 2.76 -1.29 -8.36
C VAL A 27 3.67 -1.70 -9.52
N GLY A 28 4.05 -0.77 -10.38
CA GLY A 28 4.96 -1.00 -11.49
C GLY A 28 6.34 -1.49 -11.04
N VAL A 29 6.88 -0.92 -9.96
CA VAL A 29 8.15 -1.38 -9.37
C VAL A 29 8.01 -2.78 -8.77
N VAL A 30 6.92 -3.06 -8.03
CA VAL A 30 6.65 -4.41 -7.50
C VAL A 30 6.51 -5.42 -8.64
N TYR A 31 5.84 -5.04 -9.72
CA TYR A 31 5.70 -5.88 -10.91
C TYR A 31 7.04 -6.16 -11.58
N ALA A 32 7.85 -5.13 -11.83
CA ALA A 32 9.16 -5.23 -12.49
C ALA A 32 10.18 -6.06 -11.69
N THR A 33 10.06 -6.06 -10.36
CA THR A 33 10.98 -6.77 -9.45
C THR A 33 10.53 -8.17 -9.06
N ARG A 34 9.38 -8.63 -9.59
CA ARG A 34 8.75 -9.93 -9.26
C ARG A 34 9.73 -11.11 -9.22
N THR A 35 10.57 -11.25 -10.24
CA THR A 35 11.51 -12.39 -10.36
C THR A 35 12.56 -12.38 -9.26
N ARG A 36 13.03 -11.21 -8.83
CA ARG A 36 13.97 -11.05 -7.72
C ARG A 36 13.28 -11.33 -6.38
N SER A 37 12.06 -10.84 -6.19
CA SER A 37 11.27 -11.09 -4.98
C SER A 37 10.85 -12.56 -4.82
N ALA A 38 10.69 -13.29 -5.92
CA ALA A 38 10.44 -14.73 -5.88
C ALA A 38 11.65 -15.52 -5.35
N ARG A 39 12.88 -15.02 -5.58
CA ARG A 39 14.13 -15.67 -5.15
C ARG A 39 14.49 -15.41 -3.68
N GLY A 40 13.98 -14.35 -3.06
CA GLY A 40 14.28 -14.04 -1.67
C GLY A 40 13.52 -12.84 -1.11
N TYR A 41 13.44 -12.75 0.22
CA TYR A 41 12.66 -11.74 0.93
C TYR A 41 13.30 -10.33 0.93
N LEU A 42 14.62 -10.24 0.74
CA LEU A 42 15.37 -8.98 0.83
C LEU A 42 14.80 -7.92 -0.13
N THR A 43 14.51 -8.29 -1.38
CA THR A 43 13.96 -7.36 -2.37
C THR A 43 12.64 -6.77 -1.90
N SER A 44 11.71 -7.60 -1.41
CA SER A 44 10.42 -7.12 -0.90
C SER A 44 10.58 -6.23 0.32
N LEU A 45 11.49 -6.56 1.23
CA LEU A 45 11.79 -5.74 2.41
C LEU A 45 12.35 -4.37 2.02
N LEU A 46 13.28 -4.33 1.07
CA LEU A 46 13.85 -3.07 0.56
C LEU A 46 12.79 -2.21 -0.13
N LEU A 47 11.89 -2.82 -0.90
CA LEU A 47 10.77 -2.10 -1.51
C LEU A 47 9.82 -1.52 -0.48
N GLY A 48 9.46 -2.31 0.54
CA GLY A 48 8.62 -1.83 1.63
C GLY A 48 9.28 -0.69 2.42
N ALA A 49 10.56 -0.84 2.77
CA ALA A 49 11.30 0.19 3.48
C ALA A 49 11.45 1.47 2.63
N GLY A 50 11.72 1.33 1.33
CA GLY A 50 11.80 2.46 0.40
C GLY A 50 10.47 3.19 0.26
N TYR A 51 9.38 2.45 0.10
CA TYR A 51 8.03 3.00 0.05
C TYR A 51 7.62 3.72 1.33
N ALA A 52 7.86 3.10 2.49
CA ALA A 52 7.53 3.69 3.78
C ALA A 52 8.32 4.98 4.02
N THR A 53 9.62 4.98 3.70
CA THR A 53 10.46 6.19 3.76
C THR A 53 9.94 7.29 2.83
N ALA A 54 9.65 6.96 1.57
CA ALA A 54 9.14 7.94 0.61
C ALA A 54 7.79 8.54 1.05
N THR A 55 6.90 7.69 1.56
CA THR A 55 5.57 8.10 2.01
C THR A 55 5.63 8.99 3.25
N LEU A 56 6.50 8.67 4.21
CA LEU A 56 6.75 9.55 5.36
C LEU A 56 7.46 10.85 4.97
N ALA A 57 8.33 10.82 3.96
CA ALA A 57 8.97 12.02 3.42
C ALA A 57 7.93 12.95 2.76
N VAL A 58 6.98 12.41 1.99
CA VAL A 58 5.87 13.19 1.41
C VAL A 58 5.01 13.82 2.50
N TRP A 59 4.64 13.06 3.53
CA TRP A 59 3.92 13.60 4.68
C TRP A 59 4.70 14.74 5.37
N THR A 60 6.01 14.54 5.59
CA THR A 60 6.88 15.55 6.22
C THR A 60 6.97 16.80 5.34
N ALA A 61 7.16 16.65 4.04
CA ALA A 61 7.25 17.76 3.10
C ALA A 61 5.93 18.55 3.02
N ALA A 62 4.79 17.86 2.97
CA ALA A 62 3.47 18.49 2.99
C ALA A 62 3.29 19.39 4.21
N ARG A 63 3.76 18.97 5.38
CA ARG A 63 3.77 19.79 6.59
C ARG A 63 4.66 21.01 6.52
N LEU A 64 5.91 20.80 6.10
CA LEU A 64 6.89 21.89 6.03
C LEU A 64 6.41 23.01 5.11
N VAL A 65 5.77 22.66 3.99
CA VAL A 65 5.20 23.62 3.04
C VAL A 65 3.97 24.33 3.58
N THR A 66 3.15 23.67 4.40
CA THR A 66 1.89 24.22 4.91
C THR A 66 2.00 24.86 6.30
N GLY A 67 3.18 24.81 6.92
CA GLY A 67 3.40 25.32 8.27
C GLY A 67 2.70 24.54 9.37
N ALA A 68 2.18 23.33 9.07
CA ALA A 68 1.45 22.47 9.99
C ALA A 68 2.42 21.69 10.92
N PHE A 69 3.17 22.42 11.74
CA PHE A 69 4.07 21.81 12.72
C PHE A 69 3.29 21.14 13.85
N PRO A 70 3.69 19.94 14.30
CA PRO A 70 2.97 19.23 15.33
C PRO A 70 3.09 19.94 16.68
N SER A 71 1.96 20.32 17.26
CA SER A 71 1.85 20.67 18.68
C SER A 71 1.78 19.44 19.59
N GLY A 72 1.59 18.23 19.04
CA GLY A 72 1.26 17.02 19.81
C GLY A 72 2.41 16.04 20.11
N PHE A 73 3.66 16.34 19.76
CA PHE A 73 4.81 15.46 19.98
C PHE A 73 5.80 16.03 21.00
N GLU A 74 5.31 16.35 22.20
CA GLU A 74 6.16 16.88 23.28
C GLU A 74 7.19 15.85 23.78
N ASN A 75 6.89 14.55 23.66
CA ASN A 75 7.80 13.45 24.02
C ASN A 75 8.43 12.80 22.78
N PRO A 76 9.77 12.86 22.61
CA PRO A 76 10.46 12.33 21.43
C PRO A 76 10.36 10.80 21.31
N VAL A 77 10.28 10.08 22.44
CA VAL A 77 10.16 8.61 22.43
C VAL A 77 8.80 8.19 21.90
N THR A 78 7.73 8.87 22.31
CA THR A 78 6.37 8.62 21.81
C THR A 78 6.26 8.93 20.33
N ALA A 79 6.88 10.03 19.87
CA ALA A 79 6.93 10.38 18.45
C ALA A 79 7.66 9.33 17.61
N ALA A 80 8.83 8.87 18.09
CA ALA A 80 9.59 7.82 17.42
C ALA A 80 8.83 6.48 17.37
N GLY A 81 8.16 6.10 18.46
CA GLY A 81 7.32 4.90 18.50
C GLY A 81 6.15 4.98 17.52
N PHE A 82 5.47 6.12 17.47
CA PHE A 82 4.37 6.37 16.54
C PHE A 82 4.83 6.27 15.08
N LEU A 83 5.88 7.00 14.71
CA LEU A 83 6.44 6.99 13.35
C LEU A 83 6.99 5.61 12.97
N GLY A 84 7.62 4.92 13.91
CA GLY A 84 8.11 3.55 13.71
C GLY A 84 6.97 2.58 13.40
N LEU A 85 5.85 2.68 14.11
CA LEU A 85 4.70 1.80 13.88
C LEU A 85 4.03 2.09 12.54
N VAL A 86 3.87 3.36 12.16
CA VAL A 86 3.36 3.72 10.83
C VAL A 86 4.32 3.25 9.74
N PHE A 87 5.63 3.40 9.92
CA PHE A 87 6.63 2.92 8.98
C PHE A 87 6.47 1.41 8.73
N LEU A 88 6.33 0.62 9.80
CA LEU A 88 6.14 -0.82 9.71
C LEU A 88 4.86 -1.19 8.97
N LEU A 89 3.75 -0.48 9.22
CA LEU A 89 2.49 -0.69 8.51
C LEU A 89 2.63 -0.39 7.01
N LEU A 90 3.19 0.77 6.66
CA LEU A 90 3.42 1.17 5.27
C LEU A 90 4.32 0.17 4.53
N ALA A 91 5.42 -0.25 5.15
CA ALA A 91 6.31 -1.25 4.59
C ALA A 91 5.60 -2.61 4.44
N GLY A 92 4.79 -2.98 5.43
CA GLY A 92 4.01 -4.21 5.45
C GLY A 92 3.11 -4.37 4.22
N PHE A 93 2.40 -3.32 3.80
CA PHE A 93 1.55 -3.37 2.60
C PHE A 93 2.33 -3.80 1.35
N VAL A 94 3.45 -3.15 1.09
CA VAL A 94 4.29 -3.45 -0.07
C VAL A 94 4.92 -4.83 0.05
N VAL A 95 5.46 -5.18 1.23
CA VAL A 95 6.09 -6.49 1.46
C VAL A 95 5.08 -7.61 1.22
N VAL A 96 3.89 -7.52 1.81
CA VAL A 96 2.84 -8.54 1.68
C VAL A 96 2.37 -8.63 0.24
N ALA A 97 2.03 -7.52 -0.40
CA ALA A 97 1.58 -7.51 -1.79
C ALA A 97 2.66 -8.08 -2.75
N ALA A 98 3.92 -7.66 -2.57
CA ALA A 98 5.03 -8.13 -3.39
C ALA A 98 5.27 -9.64 -3.20
N LEU A 99 5.21 -10.16 -1.98
CA LEU A 99 5.38 -11.59 -1.72
C LEU A 99 4.23 -12.42 -2.28
N LEU A 100 2.99 -11.98 -2.09
CA LEU A 100 1.81 -12.68 -2.61
C LEU A 100 1.82 -12.71 -4.14
N PHE A 101 2.17 -11.59 -4.79
CA PHE A 101 2.30 -11.52 -6.24
C PHE A 101 3.49 -12.33 -6.77
N ALA A 102 4.66 -12.24 -6.13
CA ALA A 102 5.87 -12.92 -6.60
C ALA A 102 5.75 -14.44 -6.48
N ARG A 103 5.20 -14.96 -5.38
CA ARG A 103 5.13 -16.41 -5.11
C ARG A 103 3.93 -17.10 -5.70
N PHE A 104 2.76 -16.48 -5.59
CA PHE A 104 1.49 -17.09 -5.98
C PHE A 104 0.92 -16.49 -7.27
N GLY A 105 1.50 -15.41 -7.78
CA GLY A 105 1.00 -14.73 -8.98
C GLY A 105 -0.35 -14.05 -8.76
N LEU A 106 -0.72 -13.74 -7.52
CA LEU A 106 -2.01 -13.13 -7.14
C LEU A 106 -2.03 -11.65 -7.54
N VAL A 107 -3.06 -11.25 -8.29
CA VAL A 107 -3.17 -9.89 -8.86
C VAL A 107 -3.92 -8.97 -7.91
N ILE A 108 -4.89 -9.47 -7.14
CA ILE A 108 -5.64 -8.66 -6.17
C ILE A 108 -4.72 -7.94 -5.18
N PRO A 109 -3.66 -8.53 -4.61
CA PRO A 109 -2.75 -7.77 -3.75
C PRO A 109 -2.15 -6.52 -4.41
N LEU A 110 -1.94 -6.51 -5.74
CA LEU A 110 -1.45 -5.33 -6.47
C LEU A 110 -2.55 -4.26 -6.61
N ILE A 111 -3.79 -4.67 -6.85
CA ILE A 111 -4.94 -3.76 -6.91
C ILE A 111 -5.18 -3.13 -5.52
N GLY A 112 -5.11 -3.95 -4.47
CA GLY A 112 -5.20 -3.47 -3.09
C GLY A 112 -4.07 -2.49 -2.76
N LEU A 113 -2.83 -2.82 -3.14
CA LEU A 113 -1.69 -1.92 -2.95
C LEU A 113 -1.89 -0.60 -3.68
N PHE A 114 -2.36 -0.62 -4.93
CA PHE A 114 -2.69 0.58 -5.68
C PHE A 114 -3.66 1.48 -4.90
N GLY A 115 -4.82 0.95 -4.50
CA GLY A 115 -5.84 1.73 -3.81
C GLY A 115 -5.37 2.27 -2.46
N ILE A 116 -4.57 1.49 -1.72
CA ILE A 116 -4.02 1.93 -0.43
C ILE A 116 -2.98 3.03 -0.62
N THR A 117 -2.06 2.89 -1.59
CA THR A 117 -1.07 3.94 -1.88
C THR A 117 -1.74 5.22 -2.35
N GLU A 118 -2.71 5.12 -3.25
CA GLU A 118 -3.49 6.25 -3.72
C GLU A 118 -4.20 6.95 -2.56
N LEU A 119 -4.94 6.21 -1.73
CA LEU A 119 -5.65 6.74 -0.57
C LEU A 119 -4.71 7.47 0.39
N VAL A 120 -3.57 6.85 0.73
CA VAL A 120 -2.60 7.42 1.68
C VAL A 120 -1.98 8.70 1.14
N TRP A 121 -1.49 8.68 -0.10
CA TRP A 121 -0.85 9.87 -0.70
C TRP A 121 -1.86 10.98 -0.94
N TRP A 122 -3.07 10.64 -1.39
CA TRP A 122 -4.15 11.62 -1.52
C TRP A 122 -4.50 12.23 -0.16
N ALA A 123 -4.68 11.43 0.89
CA ALA A 123 -5.00 11.94 2.22
C ALA A 123 -3.92 12.88 2.76
N PHE A 124 -2.63 12.54 2.62
CA PHE A 124 -1.53 13.38 3.08
C PHE A 124 -1.44 14.71 2.33
N LEU A 125 -1.62 14.69 1.02
CA LEU A 125 -1.56 15.90 0.19
C LEU A 125 -2.85 16.74 0.25
N HIS A 126 -3.99 16.11 0.53
CA HIS A 126 -5.28 16.80 0.63
C HIS A 126 -5.47 17.47 1.99
N VAL A 127 -5.08 16.79 3.08
CA VAL A 127 -5.24 17.29 4.47
C VAL A 127 -3.93 17.89 4.99
N ARG A 128 -3.10 18.48 4.12
CA ARG A 128 -1.89 19.25 4.50
C ARG A 128 -0.89 18.48 5.40
N GLY A 129 -0.88 17.16 5.35
CA GLY A 129 -0.06 16.32 6.21
C GLY A 129 -0.47 16.35 7.69
N GLU A 130 -1.72 16.66 8.04
CA GLU A 130 -2.18 16.66 9.44
C GLU A 130 -1.88 15.34 10.19
N THR A 131 -1.65 15.43 11.51
CA THR A 131 -1.26 14.24 12.30
C THR A 131 -2.44 13.30 12.41
N ASP A 132 -3.65 13.85 12.36
CA ASP A 132 -4.90 13.09 12.48
C ASP A 132 -5.03 12.08 11.34
N ALA A 133 -4.62 12.43 10.12
CA ALA A 133 -4.58 11.48 8.99
C ALA A 133 -3.63 10.29 9.25
N LEU A 134 -2.44 10.54 9.82
CA LEU A 134 -1.54 9.45 10.25
C LEU A 134 -2.10 8.66 11.44
N GLY A 135 -2.77 9.34 12.37
CA GLY A 135 -3.42 8.73 13.54
C GLY A 135 -4.53 7.77 13.13
N MET A 136 -5.40 8.18 12.21
CA MET A 136 -6.42 7.31 11.61
C MET A 136 -5.78 6.11 10.91
N PHE A 137 -4.64 6.28 10.26
CA PHE A 137 -3.92 5.18 9.62
C PHE A 137 -3.44 4.12 10.61
N LEU A 138 -3.23 4.43 11.89
CA LEU A 138 -2.93 3.42 12.90
C LEU A 138 -4.10 2.48 13.18
N ILE A 139 -5.32 2.96 13.02
CA ILE A 139 -6.54 2.17 13.24
C ILE A 139 -6.91 1.45 11.93
N PHE A 140 -6.97 2.19 10.82
CA PHE A 140 -7.41 1.65 9.53
C PHE A 140 -6.31 0.88 8.79
N GLY A 141 -5.03 1.18 9.01
CA GLY A 141 -3.91 0.50 8.37
C GLY A 141 -3.90 -1.01 8.66
N PRO A 142 -3.95 -1.46 9.92
CA PRO A 142 -4.09 -2.89 10.23
C PRO A 142 -5.32 -3.52 9.58
N LEU A 143 -6.46 -2.83 9.57
CA LEU A 143 -7.69 -3.30 8.94
C LEU A 143 -7.52 -3.48 7.43
N PHE A 144 -6.93 -2.50 6.74
CA PHE A 144 -6.65 -2.60 5.30
C PHE A 144 -5.66 -3.72 4.99
N LEU A 145 -4.68 -3.96 5.87
CA LEU A 145 -3.71 -5.04 5.68
C LEU A 145 -4.40 -6.41 5.81
N VAL A 146 -5.27 -6.57 6.82
CA VAL A 146 -6.10 -7.77 6.98
C VAL A 146 -7.02 -7.97 5.78
N LEU A 147 -7.68 -6.91 5.31
CA LEU A 147 -8.55 -6.97 4.14
C LEU A 147 -7.76 -7.38 2.88
N LEU A 148 -6.58 -6.80 2.66
CA LEU A 148 -5.72 -7.14 1.54
C LEU A 148 -5.36 -8.64 1.55
N VAL A 149 -4.99 -9.17 2.71
CA VAL A 149 -4.71 -10.61 2.87
C VAL A 149 -5.96 -11.45 2.65
N ALA A 150 -7.09 -11.07 3.24
CA ALA A 150 -8.35 -11.81 3.15
C ALA A 150 -8.84 -11.93 1.70
N VAL A 151 -8.85 -10.83 0.94
CA VAL A 151 -9.26 -10.86 -0.48
C VAL A 151 -8.25 -11.65 -1.32
N SER A 152 -6.96 -11.61 -0.97
CA SER A 152 -5.93 -12.44 -1.64
C SER A 152 -6.15 -13.94 -1.39
N VAL A 153 -6.61 -14.33 -0.20
CA VAL A 153 -6.98 -15.72 0.11
C VAL A 153 -8.17 -16.17 -0.76
N VAL A 154 -9.15 -15.29 -0.99
CA VAL A 154 -10.28 -15.57 -1.89
C VAL A 154 -9.80 -15.80 -3.32
N GLU A 155 -8.91 -14.95 -3.85
CA GLU A 155 -8.31 -15.15 -5.18
C GLU A 155 -7.58 -16.50 -5.26
N TYR A 156 -6.77 -16.80 -4.26
CA TYR A 156 -6.01 -18.04 -4.19
C TYR A 156 -6.92 -19.27 -4.16
N ALA A 157 -7.98 -19.25 -3.34
CA ALA A 157 -8.96 -20.32 -3.27
C ALA A 157 -9.70 -20.51 -4.60
N GLY A 158 -10.12 -19.42 -5.25
CA GLY A 158 -10.78 -19.44 -6.55
C GLY A 158 -9.90 -20.08 -7.63
N ARG A 159 -8.62 -19.70 -7.72
CA ARG A 159 -7.66 -20.30 -8.66
C ARG A 159 -7.44 -21.78 -8.41
N ARG A 160 -7.35 -22.18 -7.14
CA ARG A 160 -7.16 -23.59 -6.76
C ARG A 160 -8.39 -24.46 -7.04
N LEU A 161 -9.58 -23.89 -6.89
CA LEU A 161 -10.82 -24.58 -7.20
C LEU A 161 -10.98 -24.77 -8.72
N TRP A 162 -10.68 -23.73 -9.50
CA TRP A 162 -10.74 -23.78 -10.96
C TRP A 162 -9.81 -24.85 -11.56
N SER A 163 -8.57 -24.95 -11.07
CA SER A 163 -7.62 -25.96 -11.58
C SER A 163 -8.04 -27.40 -11.27
N ARG A 164 -8.77 -27.64 -10.17
CA ARG A 164 -9.32 -28.96 -9.83
C ARG A 164 -10.44 -29.38 -10.77
N PHE A 165 -11.30 -28.44 -11.17
CA PHE A 165 -12.41 -28.73 -12.09
C PHE A 165 -11.95 -28.82 -13.55
N GLY A 166 -10.98 -28.01 -13.99
CA GLY A 166 -10.46 -28.04 -15.36
C GLY A 166 -9.71 -29.31 -15.73
N ASN A 167 -9.01 -29.94 -14.78
CA ASN A 167 -8.25 -31.17 -15.02
C ASN A 167 -9.10 -32.47 -14.93
N GLY A 168 -10.36 -32.40 -14.51
CA GLY A 168 -11.25 -33.55 -14.40
C GLY A 168 -11.97 -33.95 -15.70
N GLY A 169 -11.96 -33.09 -16.73
CA GLY A 169 -12.71 -33.31 -17.98
C GLY A 169 -11.96 -34.06 -19.09
N GLY A 170 -10.71 -34.47 -18.86
CA GLY A 170 -9.81 -35.01 -19.90
C GLY A 170 -9.71 -36.53 -20.02
N SER A 171 -10.27 -37.31 -19.09
CA SER A 171 -10.11 -38.78 -19.07
C SER A 171 -11.17 -39.54 -19.89
N GLY A 172 -11.50 -38.99 -21.06
CA GLY A 172 -12.38 -39.62 -22.05
C GLY A 172 -11.70 -39.74 -23.41
N ARG A 173 -10.43 -40.21 -23.46
CA ARG A 173 -9.79 -40.57 -24.72
C ARG A 173 -9.72 -42.09 -24.83
N SER A 174 -10.71 -42.58 -25.58
CA SER A 174 -10.90 -43.90 -26.17
C SER A 174 -9.66 -44.77 -26.28
N THR A 175 -9.76 -45.96 -25.70
CA THR A 175 -9.26 -47.22 -26.27
C THR A 175 -9.68 -47.34 -27.73
N VAL A 176 -8.72 -47.39 -28.67
CA VAL A 176 -8.63 -48.34 -29.81
C VAL A 176 -7.17 -48.35 -30.25
#